data_AF-A0A4V2SLJ9-F1
#
_entry.id   AF-A0A4V2SLJ9-F1
#
_cell.length_a   1.000
_cell.length_b   1.000
_cell.length_c   1.000
_cell.angle_alpha   90.00
_cell.angle_beta   90.00
_cell.angle_gamma   90.00
#
_symmetry.space_group_name_H-M   'P 1'
#
loop_
_entity.id
_entity.type
_entity.pdbx_description
1 polymer ?
#
loop_
_entity_poly.entity_id
_entity_poly.type
_entity_poly.pdbx_seq_one_letter_code
_entity_poly.pdbx_strand_id
1 'polypeptide(L)'
;MKRLIFSTTLLMLFLLSACSSKTADELVKYNNEDLQVINKETKQMYAMYQEFQTIDDPKKQFQYMDEKLLPLMKKMSKKTNDIQKNLETEDVRNLNAIMNKEFDTMVDLYEKQAGVLKLLIPPVSEEEQNQAEEIYKDVQKLSKKSDDMGEKYSDKLRDLADKYDVSKGLKPNSVPIPPQ
;
A
#
# COMPACT_ATOMS: atom_id res chain seq x y z
N MET A 1 38.06 -49.23 -19.02
CA MET A 1 37.11 -48.13 -19.34
C MET A 1 35.88 -48.12 -18.41
N LYS A 2 36.04 -48.24 -17.08
CA LYS A 2 34.92 -48.15 -16.11
C LYS A 2 35.20 -47.19 -14.94
N ARG A 3 36.35 -46.51 -14.93
CA ARG A 3 36.78 -45.61 -13.86
C ARG A 3 36.77 -44.13 -14.23
N LEU A 4 36.49 -43.79 -15.50
CA LEU A 4 36.43 -42.41 -15.98
C LEU A 4 35.02 -41.82 -16.01
N ILE A 5 33.97 -42.66 -15.91
CA ILE A 5 32.57 -42.20 -15.98
C ILE A 5 32.07 -41.71 -14.61
N PHE A 6 32.71 -42.12 -13.50
CA PHE A 6 32.29 -41.73 -12.16
C PHE A 6 32.82 -40.36 -11.70
N SER A 7 33.76 -39.75 -12.44
CA SER A 7 34.41 -38.49 -12.03
C SER A 7 33.75 -37.24 -12.62
N THR A 8 32.91 -37.37 -13.65
CA THR A 8 32.25 -36.23 -14.30
C THR A 8 30.85 -35.95 -13.76
N THR A 9 30.21 -36.91 -13.10
CA THR A 9 28.85 -36.74 -12.55
C THR A 9 28.84 -36.03 -11.19
N LEU A 10 29.96 -35.99 -10.47
CA LEU A 10 30.05 -35.36 -9.15
C LEU A 10 30.30 -33.84 -9.22
N LEU A 11 30.72 -33.31 -10.37
CA LEU A 11 30.95 -31.86 -10.56
C LEU A 11 29.66 -31.08 -10.87
N MET A 12 28.58 -31.76 -11.28
CA MET A 12 27.27 -31.12 -11.57
C MET A 12 26.39 -30.93 -10.32
N LEU A 13 26.72 -31.56 -9.19
CA LEU A 13 25.92 -31.47 -7.97
C LEU A 13 26.24 -30.23 -7.10
N PHE A 14 27.25 -29.44 -7.46
CA PHE A 14 27.67 -28.26 -6.70
C PHE A 14 27.25 -26.91 -7.31
N LEU A 15 26.47 -26.89 -8.41
CA LEU A 15 26.03 -25.65 -9.08
C LEU A 15 24.53 -25.35 -8.95
N LEU A 16 23.81 -26.07 -8.08
CA LEU A 16 22.37 -25.88 -7.85
C LEU A 16 22.01 -25.22 -6.52
N SER A 17 22.99 -24.67 -5.79
CA SER A 17 22.67 -23.55 -4.90
C SER A 17 22.36 -22.36 -5.79
N ALA A 18 21.12 -22.26 -6.26
CA ALA A 18 20.52 -20.98 -6.58
C ALA A 18 20.64 -20.14 -5.31
N CYS A 19 21.77 -19.45 -5.15
CA CYS A 19 21.91 -18.39 -4.17
C CYS A 19 20.91 -17.34 -4.64
N SER A 20 19.70 -17.38 -4.10
CA SER A 20 18.79 -16.26 -4.15
C SER A 20 19.58 -15.03 -3.76
N SER A 21 19.52 -13.99 -4.58
CA SER A 21 20.15 -12.74 -4.19
C SER A 21 19.49 -12.27 -2.89
N LYS A 22 20.25 -11.65 -1.99
CA LYS A 22 19.71 -11.06 -0.76
C LYS A 22 18.45 -10.21 -1.03
N THR A 23 18.43 -9.49 -2.15
CA THR A 23 17.28 -8.70 -2.60
C THR A 23 16.07 -9.56 -2.99
N ALA A 24 16.29 -10.72 -3.63
CA ALA A 24 15.24 -11.65 -3.99
C ALA A 24 14.52 -12.19 -2.73
N ASP A 25 15.30 -12.65 -1.75
CA ASP A 25 14.75 -13.15 -0.47
C ASP A 25 14.01 -12.07 0.28
N GLU A 26 14.60 -10.87 0.35
CA GLU A 26 13.96 -9.74 1.02
C GLU A 26 12.67 -9.31 0.31
N LEU A 27 12.63 -9.28 -1.02
CA LEU A 27 11.43 -8.92 -1.78
C LEU A 27 10.28 -9.90 -1.51
N VAL A 28 10.58 -11.21 -1.48
CA VAL A 28 9.60 -12.25 -1.16
C VAL A 28 9.10 -12.09 0.28
N LYS A 29 9.99 -11.89 1.25
CA LYS A 29 9.63 -11.65 2.65
C LYS A 29 8.79 -10.38 2.81
N TYR A 30 9.21 -9.28 2.20
CA TYR A 30 8.52 -8.01 2.23
C TYR A 30 7.07 -8.16 1.77
N ASN A 31 6.87 -8.74 0.58
CA ASN A 31 5.53 -8.96 0.04
C ASN A 31 4.74 -9.97 0.88
N ASN A 32 5.32 -11.11 1.21
CA ASN A 32 4.55 -12.22 1.76
C ASN A 32 4.34 -12.15 3.27
N GLU A 33 5.14 -11.39 4.00
CA GLU A 33 5.16 -11.37 5.46
C GLU A 33 5.01 -9.94 6.00
N ASP A 34 5.94 -9.04 5.65
CA ASP A 34 5.98 -7.70 6.26
C ASP A 34 4.70 -6.89 5.94
N LEU A 35 4.16 -7.05 4.72
CA LEU A 35 2.90 -6.40 4.31
C LEU A 35 1.62 -7.08 4.80
N GLN A 36 1.66 -8.27 5.42
CA GLN A 36 0.43 -8.97 5.80
C GLN A 36 -0.46 -8.16 6.75
N VAL A 37 0.16 -7.46 7.70
CA VAL A 37 -0.57 -6.66 8.69
C VAL A 37 -1.27 -5.49 8.00
N ILE A 38 -0.61 -4.85 7.03
CA ILE A 38 -1.21 -3.78 6.22
C ILE A 38 -2.36 -4.35 5.37
N ASN A 39 -2.14 -5.46 4.67
CA ASN A 39 -3.18 -6.10 3.85
C ASN A 39 -4.44 -6.45 4.65
N LYS A 40 -4.29 -6.89 5.90
CA LYS A 40 -5.42 -7.15 6.79
C LYS A 40 -6.17 -5.87 7.13
N GLU A 41 -5.45 -4.80 7.44
CA GLU A 41 -6.04 -3.50 7.78
C GLU A 41 -6.65 -2.79 6.56
N THR A 42 -6.12 -2.98 5.36
CA THR A 42 -6.73 -2.49 4.12
C THR A 42 -8.08 -3.15 3.87
N LYS A 43 -8.22 -4.46 4.13
CA LYS A 43 -9.53 -5.15 4.05
C LYS A 43 -10.52 -4.61 5.09
N GLN A 44 -10.05 -4.32 6.29
CA GLN A 44 -10.86 -3.68 7.32
C GLN A 44 -11.28 -2.27 6.90
N MET A 45 -10.35 -1.48 6.35
CA MET A 45 -10.62 -0.14 5.83
C MET A 45 -11.70 -0.18 4.75
N TYR A 46 -11.62 -1.12 3.81
CA TYR A 46 -12.66 -1.30 2.79
C TYR A 46 -14.05 -1.54 3.42
N ALA A 47 -14.15 -2.43 4.40
CA ALA A 47 -15.43 -2.70 5.08
C ALA A 47 -15.95 -1.45 5.83
N MET A 48 -15.07 -0.71 6.49
CA MET A 48 -15.42 0.55 7.17
C MET A 48 -15.83 1.64 6.19
N TYR A 49 -15.20 1.71 5.01
CA TYR A 49 -15.60 2.65 3.97
C TYR A 49 -16.99 2.31 3.42
N GLN A 50 -17.30 1.04 3.21
CA GLN A 50 -18.65 0.62 2.82
C GLN A 50 -19.69 1.00 3.89
N GLU A 51 -19.38 0.85 5.18
CA GLU A 51 -20.25 1.32 6.27
C GLU A 51 -20.42 2.84 6.22
N PHE A 52 -19.33 3.59 6.03
CA PHE A 52 -19.33 5.05 5.93
C PHE A 52 -20.27 5.55 4.83
N GLN A 53 -20.30 4.89 3.67
CA GLN A 53 -21.18 5.24 2.54
C GLN A 53 -22.67 5.08 2.86
N THR A 54 -23.04 4.36 3.93
CA THR A 54 -24.45 4.19 4.36
C THR A 54 -24.92 5.27 5.33
N ILE A 55 -24.05 6.19 5.75
CA ILE A 55 -24.36 7.24 6.71
C ILE A 55 -24.85 8.47 5.94
N ASP A 56 -26.12 8.85 6.10
CA ASP A 56 -26.72 9.99 5.38
C ASP A 56 -26.57 11.34 6.11
N ASP A 57 -26.20 11.33 7.39
CA ASP A 57 -26.08 12.53 8.21
C ASP A 57 -24.64 13.07 8.17
N PRO A 58 -24.40 14.32 7.70
CA PRO A 58 -23.05 14.88 7.56
C PRO A 58 -22.24 14.92 8.86
N LYS A 59 -22.91 15.13 10.00
CA LYS A 59 -22.25 15.14 11.31
C LYS A 59 -21.80 13.74 11.70
N LYS A 60 -22.63 12.72 11.48
CA LYS A 60 -22.25 11.32 11.71
C LYS A 60 -21.18 10.86 10.72
N GLN A 61 -21.23 11.30 9.46
CA GLN A 61 -20.18 11.02 8.47
C GLN A 61 -18.85 11.61 8.92
N PHE A 62 -18.83 12.88 9.32
CA PHE A 62 -17.65 13.54 9.86
C PHE A 62 -17.08 12.77 11.07
N GLN A 63 -17.93 12.45 12.05
CA GLN A 63 -17.51 11.69 13.24
C GLN A 63 -16.95 10.31 12.87
N TYR A 64 -17.60 9.57 11.98
CA TYR A 64 -17.11 8.27 11.55
C TYR A 64 -15.75 8.38 10.85
N MET A 65 -15.58 9.39 10.00
CA MET A 65 -14.32 9.63 9.32
C MET A 65 -13.19 10.00 10.28
N ASP A 66 -13.44 10.97 11.16
CA ASP A 66 -12.46 11.54 12.09
C ASP A 66 -12.08 10.54 13.20
N GLU A 67 -13.05 9.80 13.74
CA GLU A 67 -12.83 8.92 14.88
C GLU A 67 -12.44 7.48 14.48
N LYS A 68 -12.77 7.04 13.26
CA LYS A 68 -12.54 5.64 12.84
C LYS A 68 -11.65 5.49 11.61
N LEU A 69 -12.05 6.07 10.47
CA LEU A 69 -11.33 5.86 9.20
C LEU A 69 -9.94 6.51 9.23
N LEU A 70 -9.87 7.80 9.54
CA LEU A 70 -8.61 8.54 9.53
C LEU A 70 -7.58 7.96 10.53
N PRO A 71 -7.93 7.58 11.77
CA PRO A 71 -7.01 6.91 12.69
C PRO A 71 -6.48 5.58 12.15
N LEU A 72 -7.31 4.77 11.47
CA LEU A 72 -6.84 3.54 10.84
C LEU A 72 -5.88 3.84 9.68
N MET A 73 -6.15 4.87 8.88
CA MET A 73 -5.27 5.28 7.78
C MET A 73 -3.90 5.76 8.30
N LYS A 74 -3.89 6.62 9.33
CA LYS A 74 -2.66 7.06 10.01
C LYS A 74 -1.88 5.90 10.61
N LYS A 75 -2.58 4.91 11.18
CA LYS A 75 -1.96 3.69 11.70
C LYS A 75 -1.27 2.88 10.58
N MET A 76 -1.89 2.75 9.41
CA MET A 76 -1.29 2.06 8.27
C MET A 76 -0.07 2.82 7.71
N SER A 77 -0.16 4.15 7.51
CA SER A 77 1.00 4.99 7.13
C SER A 77 2.17 4.83 8.12
N LYS A 78 1.89 4.83 9.43
CA LYS A 78 2.95 4.60 10.43
C LYS A 78 3.60 3.23 10.26
N LYS A 79 2.83 2.18 9.98
CA LYS A 79 3.37 0.82 9.81
C LYS A 79 4.23 0.68 8.57
N THR A 80 3.84 1.27 7.43
CA THR A 80 4.65 1.24 6.21
C THR A 80 5.99 1.95 6.45
N ASN A 81 5.97 3.06 7.20
CA ASN A 81 7.18 3.76 7.65
C ASN A 81 8.02 2.94 8.64
N ASP A 82 7.39 2.16 9.53
CA ASP A 82 8.11 1.27 10.45
C ASP A 82 8.73 0.08 9.69
N ILE A 83 8.08 -0.46 8.65
CA ILE A 83 8.66 -1.47 7.75
C ILE A 83 9.89 -0.90 7.05
N GLN A 84 9.81 0.33 6.51
CA GLN A 84 10.90 1.00 5.79
C GLN A 84 12.24 0.95 6.55
N LYS A 85 12.21 1.10 7.88
CA LYS A 85 13.40 1.15 8.74
C LYS A 85 14.15 -0.18 8.81
N ASN A 86 13.45 -1.29 8.56
CA ASN A 86 13.99 -2.64 8.66
C ASN A 86 14.42 -3.20 7.29
N LEU A 87 14.21 -2.46 6.20
CA LEU A 87 14.56 -2.89 4.85
C LEU A 87 16.05 -2.67 4.56
N GLU A 88 16.72 -3.73 4.14
CA GLU A 88 18.16 -3.85 3.98
C GLU A 88 18.62 -3.50 2.56
N THR A 89 17.85 -3.86 1.53
CA THR A 89 18.22 -3.61 0.13
C THR A 89 17.55 -2.37 -0.44
N GLU A 90 18.27 -1.67 -1.31
CA GLU A 90 17.81 -0.40 -1.87
C GLU A 90 16.57 -0.57 -2.76
N ASP A 91 16.51 -1.64 -3.54
CA ASP A 91 15.37 -1.91 -4.42
C ASP A 91 14.06 -2.10 -3.63
N VAL A 92 14.09 -2.87 -2.53
CA VAL A 92 12.91 -3.07 -1.67
C VAL A 92 12.57 -1.81 -0.88
N ARG A 93 13.59 -1.05 -0.41
CA ARG A 93 13.38 0.27 0.19
C ARG A 93 12.70 1.25 -0.76
N ASN A 94 13.11 1.27 -2.03
CA ASN A 94 12.56 2.16 -3.04
C ASN A 94 11.12 1.75 -3.38
N LEU A 95 10.84 0.45 -3.45
CA LEU A 95 9.47 -0.06 -3.61
C LEU A 95 8.57 0.39 -2.45
N ASN A 96 8.98 0.16 -1.19
CA ASN A 96 8.18 0.55 -0.03
C ASN A 96 8.06 2.08 0.12
N ALA A 97 9.04 2.85 -0.35
CA ALA A 97 8.95 4.31 -0.36
C ALA A 97 7.82 4.84 -1.28
N ILE A 98 7.44 4.10 -2.33
CA ILE A 98 6.25 4.43 -3.14
C ILE A 98 4.98 4.23 -2.29
N MET A 99 4.88 3.08 -1.60
CA MET A 99 3.76 2.77 -0.71
C MET A 99 3.64 3.78 0.45
N ASN A 100 4.76 4.18 1.07
CA ASN A 100 4.72 5.24 2.10
C ASN A 100 4.09 6.52 1.57
N LYS A 101 4.50 6.97 0.38
CA LYS A 101 3.94 8.17 -0.24
C LYS A 101 2.46 8.02 -0.59
N GLU A 102 2.03 6.82 -0.99
CA GLU A 102 0.62 6.51 -1.23
C GLU A 102 -0.18 6.65 0.07
N PHE A 103 0.24 5.99 1.15
CA PHE A 103 -0.44 6.08 2.44
C PHE A 103 -0.42 7.49 3.02
N ASP A 104 0.66 8.25 2.87
CA ASP A 104 0.70 9.66 3.29
C ASP A 104 -0.27 10.52 2.46
N THR A 105 -0.34 10.29 1.14
CA THR A 105 -1.31 10.94 0.26
C THR A 105 -2.75 10.60 0.65
N MET A 106 -3.01 9.34 1.03
CA MET A 106 -4.31 8.92 1.54
C MET A 106 -4.64 9.54 2.90
N VAL A 107 -3.68 9.71 3.81
CA VAL A 107 -3.92 10.45 5.06
C VAL A 107 -4.36 11.87 4.76
N ASP A 108 -3.63 12.59 3.90
CA ASP A 108 -3.98 13.96 3.49
C ASP A 108 -5.38 14.03 2.85
N LEU A 109 -5.72 13.03 2.03
CA LEU A 109 -7.03 12.91 1.40
C LEU A 109 -8.14 12.79 2.43
N TYR A 110 -8.02 11.86 3.38
CA TYR A 110 -9.04 11.63 4.41
C TYR A 110 -9.14 12.82 5.38
N GLU A 111 -8.04 13.53 5.67
CA GLU A 111 -8.08 14.77 6.44
C GLU A 111 -8.86 15.87 5.73
N LYS A 112 -8.63 16.06 4.43
CA LYS A 112 -9.38 17.04 3.63
C LYS A 112 -10.85 16.64 3.49
N GLN A 113 -11.14 15.37 3.29
CA GLN A 113 -12.51 14.87 3.20
C GLN A 113 -13.26 15.06 4.53
N ALA A 114 -12.60 14.84 5.67
CA ALA A 114 -13.17 15.16 6.98
C ALA A 114 -13.43 16.68 7.12
N GLY A 115 -12.52 17.52 6.61
CA GLY A 115 -12.71 18.97 6.52
C GLY A 115 -13.95 19.37 5.71
N VAL A 116 -14.17 18.76 4.54
CA VAL A 116 -15.38 18.96 3.72
C VAL A 116 -16.62 18.58 4.51
N LEU A 117 -16.65 17.38 5.09
CA LEU A 117 -17.81 16.91 5.86
C LEU A 117 -18.15 17.83 7.03
N LYS A 118 -17.12 18.38 7.70
CA LYS A 118 -17.30 19.33 8.80
C LYS A 118 -17.96 20.64 8.34
N LEU A 119 -17.58 21.16 7.18
CA LEU A 119 -18.17 22.38 6.59
C LEU A 119 -19.62 22.15 6.15
N LEU A 120 -20.00 20.92 5.84
CA LEU A 120 -21.35 20.55 5.41
C LEU A 120 -22.29 20.20 6.57
N ILE A 121 -21.88 20.39 7.83
CA ILE A 121 -22.75 20.19 9.00
C ILE A 121 -23.71 21.39 9.09
N PRO A 122 -25.05 21.19 9.04
CA PRO A 122 -25.99 22.31 9.08
C PRO A 122 -25.97 23.13 10.38
N PRO A 123 -26.30 24.44 10.31
CA PRO A 123 -26.60 25.20 9.09
C PRO A 123 -25.33 25.51 8.27
N VAL A 124 -25.43 25.46 6.94
CA VAL A 124 -24.31 25.72 6.01
C VAL A 124 -24.51 27.07 5.33
N SER A 125 -23.50 27.94 5.42
CA SER A 125 -23.45 29.22 4.71
C SER A 125 -22.92 29.06 3.28
N GLU A 126 -23.15 30.07 2.43
CA GLU A 126 -22.60 30.10 1.07
C GLU A 126 -21.05 30.12 1.08
N GLU A 127 -20.44 30.76 2.07
CA GLU A 127 -18.99 30.76 2.25
C GLU A 127 -18.45 29.36 2.57
N GLU A 128 -19.09 28.64 3.51
CA GLU A 128 -18.72 27.26 3.85
C GLU A 128 -18.92 26.30 2.68
N GLN A 129 -20.00 26.48 1.92
CA GLN A 129 -20.25 25.72 0.70
C GLN A 129 -19.14 25.93 -0.34
N ASN A 130 -18.77 27.19 -0.61
CA ASN A 130 -17.68 27.52 -1.54
C ASN A 130 -16.33 26.96 -1.07
N GLN A 131 -16.04 27.02 0.24
CA GLN A 131 -14.83 26.44 0.81
C GLN A 131 -14.81 24.91 0.66
N ALA A 132 -15.94 24.24 0.89
CA ALA A 132 -16.07 22.80 0.71
C ALA A 132 -15.81 22.38 -0.74
N GLU A 133 -16.32 23.13 -1.72
CA GLU A 133 -16.10 22.88 -3.14
C GLU A 133 -14.63 23.03 -3.56
N GLU A 134 -13.91 24.03 -3.03
CA GLU A 134 -12.48 24.18 -3.28
C GLU A 134 -11.66 23.03 -2.68
N ILE A 135 -11.98 22.62 -1.45
CA ILE A 135 -11.30 21.48 -0.82
C ILE A 135 -11.60 20.19 -1.58
N TYR A 136 -12.81 20.02 -2.12
CA TYR A 136 -13.18 18.84 -2.91
C TYR A 136 -12.35 18.70 -4.18
N LYS A 137 -11.95 19.80 -4.83
CA LYS A 137 -11.01 19.76 -5.96
C LYS A 137 -9.64 19.23 -5.55
N ASP A 138 -9.17 19.55 -4.34
CA ASP A 138 -7.93 18.99 -3.81
C ASP A 138 -8.06 17.51 -3.49
N VAL A 139 -9.21 17.08 -2.93
CA VAL A 139 -9.52 15.66 -2.69
C VAL A 139 -9.42 14.87 -3.98
N GLN A 140 -10.00 15.36 -5.09
CA GLN A 140 -9.91 14.70 -6.41
C GLN A 140 -8.47 14.61 -6.95
N LYS A 141 -7.64 15.64 -6.72
CA LYS A 141 -6.22 15.58 -7.12
C LYS A 141 -5.44 14.56 -6.30
N LEU A 142 -5.71 14.49 -5.00
CA LEU A 142 -5.08 13.52 -4.10
C LEU A 142 -5.54 12.10 -4.41
N SER A 143 -6.81 11.89 -4.77
CA SER A 143 -7.31 10.56 -5.14
C SER A 143 -6.55 10.04 -6.35
N LYS A 144 -6.52 10.82 -7.43
CA LYS A 144 -5.76 10.50 -8.63
C LYS A 144 -4.29 10.25 -8.34
N LYS A 145 -3.66 11.09 -7.51
CA LYS A 145 -2.26 10.92 -7.12
C LYS A 145 -2.02 9.62 -6.36
N SER A 146 -2.96 9.20 -5.50
CA SER A 146 -2.91 7.91 -4.81
C SER A 146 -3.01 6.76 -5.80
N ASP A 147 -3.96 6.83 -6.74
CA ASP A 147 -4.15 5.80 -7.77
C ASP A 147 -2.89 5.66 -8.64
N ASP A 148 -2.32 6.77 -9.11
CA ASP A 148 -1.05 6.81 -9.85
C ASP A 148 0.11 6.18 -9.05
N MET A 149 0.10 6.28 -7.72
CA MET A 149 1.11 5.67 -6.85
C MET A 149 0.91 4.16 -6.70
N GLY A 150 -0.35 3.71 -6.57
CA GLY A 150 -0.68 2.28 -6.54
C GLY A 150 -0.30 1.57 -7.84
N GLU A 151 -0.51 2.21 -8.99
CA GLU A 151 -0.04 1.72 -10.29
C GLU A 151 1.49 1.63 -10.34
N LYS A 152 2.19 2.71 -9.96
CA LYS A 152 3.66 2.73 -9.90
C LYS A 152 4.24 1.67 -8.97
N TYR A 153 3.61 1.43 -7.82
CA TYR A 153 4.01 0.38 -6.90
C TYR A 153 3.87 -0.99 -7.57
N SER A 154 2.73 -1.25 -8.21
CA SER A 154 2.43 -2.51 -8.88
C SER A 154 3.39 -2.80 -10.03
N ASP A 155 3.71 -1.79 -10.84
CA ASP A 155 4.68 -1.91 -11.92
C ASP A 155 6.09 -2.14 -11.38
N LYS A 156 6.51 -1.37 -10.36
CA LYS A 156 7.83 -1.55 -9.74
C LYS A 156 7.97 -2.94 -9.10
N LEU A 157 6.92 -3.44 -8.46
CA LEU A 157 6.91 -4.80 -7.90
C LEU A 157 7.09 -5.85 -9.00
N ARG A 158 6.38 -5.71 -10.12
CA ARG A 158 6.50 -6.61 -11.28
C ARG A 158 7.92 -6.58 -11.86
N ASP A 159 8.48 -5.39 -12.08
CA ASP A 159 9.83 -5.21 -12.59
C ASP A 159 10.87 -5.88 -11.68
N LEU A 160 10.74 -5.71 -10.36
CA LEU A 160 11.63 -6.34 -9.40
C LEU A 160 11.43 -7.85 -9.34
N ALA A 161 10.19 -8.33 -9.41
CA ALA A 161 9.88 -9.76 -9.42
C ALA A 161 10.52 -10.46 -10.62
N ASP A 162 10.46 -9.85 -11.80
CA ASP A 162 11.05 -10.36 -13.03
C ASP A 162 12.59 -10.23 -13.01
N LYS A 163 13.11 -9.09 -12.55
CA LYS A 163 14.57 -8.85 -12.41
C LYS A 163 15.25 -9.91 -11.52
N TYR A 164 14.55 -10.37 -10.48
CA TYR A 164 15.08 -11.32 -9.49
C TYR A 164 14.53 -12.74 -9.64
N ASP A 165 13.73 -13.03 -10.68
CA ASP A 165 13.09 -14.33 -10.95
C ASP A 165 12.30 -14.89 -9.74
N VAL A 166 11.55 -14.02 -9.06
CA VAL A 166 10.74 -14.38 -7.88
C VAL A 166 9.23 -14.29 -8.11
N SER A 167 8.77 -14.04 -9.33
CA SER A 167 7.34 -13.85 -9.66
C SER A 167 6.45 -15.00 -9.18
N LYS A 168 6.95 -16.25 -9.15
CA LYS A 168 6.23 -17.42 -8.62
C LYS A 168 6.19 -17.50 -7.08
N GLY A 169 7.12 -16.83 -6.41
CA GLY A 169 7.24 -16.80 -4.95
C GLY A 169 6.40 -15.69 -4.31
N LEU A 170 5.95 -14.70 -5.08
CA LEU A 170 5.10 -13.62 -4.57
C LEU A 170 3.66 -14.09 -4.42
N LYS A 171 3.12 -13.98 -3.20
CA LYS A 171 1.70 -14.18 -2.96
C LYS A 171 0.93 -12.98 -3.53
N PRO A 172 -0.24 -13.21 -4.14
CA PRO A 172 -1.10 -12.12 -4.55
C PRO A 172 -1.53 -11.34 -3.32
N ASN A 173 -0.95 -10.15 -3.17
CA ASN A 173 -1.39 -9.21 -2.18
C ASN A 173 -2.50 -8.38 -2.80
N SER A 174 -3.71 -8.64 -2.34
CA SER A 174 -4.78 -7.66 -2.43
C SER A 174 -4.38 -6.52 -1.48
N VAL A 175 -3.70 -5.51 -1.98
CA VAL A 175 -3.93 -4.15 -1.48
C VAL A 175 -5.11 -3.65 -2.31
N PRO A 176 -6.37 -3.97 -1.96
CA PRO A 176 -7.47 -3.31 -2.61
C PRO A 176 -7.38 -1.85 -2.17
N ILE A 177 -7.00 -0.98 -3.09
CA ILE A 177 -7.31 0.44 -2.96
C ILE A 177 -8.84 0.48 -2.84
N PRO A 178 -9.42 0.98 -1.73
CA PRO A 178 -10.86 1.12 -1.67
C PRO A 178 -11.30 1.98 -2.86
N PRO A 179 -12.33 1.56 -3.61
CA PRO A 179 -12.83 2.34 -4.73
C PRO A 179 -13.21 3.72 -4.18
N GLN A 180 -12.63 4.75 -4.80
CA GLN A 180 -12.85 6.13 -4.42
C GLN A 180 -14.20 6.58 -4.97
#